data_AF-A0A938VAT7-F1
#
_entry.id   AF-A0A938VAT7-F1
#
_cell.length_a   1.000
_cell.length_b   1.000
_cell.length_c   1.000
_cell.angle_alpha   90.00
_cell.angle_beta   90.00
_cell.angle_gamma   90.00
#
_symmetry.space_group_name_H-M   'P 1'
#
loop_
_entity.id
_entity.type
_entity.pdbx_description
1 polymer ?
#
loop_
_entity_poly.entity_id
_entity_poly.type
_entity_poly.pdbx_seq_one_letter_code
_entity_poly.pdbx_strand_id
1 'polypeptide(L)'
;MSAMGVVYLIAPEPLIALFTSDRAIIEEGIPAMRMVGLARPIWALPMVLSGTLRGAGDTRFPLVMSFVCGWLIRVPFGYLLGITVGLGLWGIYAGMVADAVVGGLMTLWRYRRGAWRDVRVELD
;
A
#
# COMPACT_ATOMS: atom_id res chain seq x y z
N MET A 1 3.97 1.40 -11.71
CA MET A 1 3.93 1.84 -10.29
C MET A 1 5.23 2.52 -9.86
N SER A 2 6.41 1.97 -10.14
CA SER A 2 7.69 2.59 -9.76
C SER A 2 8.02 3.90 -10.51
N ALA A 3 7.69 4.00 -11.81
CA ALA A 3 7.88 5.24 -12.57
C ALA A 3 7.10 6.43 -11.98
N MET A 4 5.86 6.19 -11.54
CA MET A 4 5.07 7.23 -10.85
C MET A 4 5.68 7.62 -9.49
N GLY A 5 6.31 6.67 -8.79
CA GLY A 5 7.04 6.97 -7.57
C GLY A 5 8.19 7.96 -7.80
N VAL A 6 8.91 7.82 -8.92
CA VAL A 6 9.95 8.78 -9.33
C VAL A 6 9.37 10.17 -9.60
N VAL A 7 8.22 10.25 -10.28
CA VAL A 7 7.55 11.54 -10.51
C VAL A 7 7.15 12.20 -9.19
N TYR A 8 6.62 11.44 -8.22
CA TYR A 8 6.26 11.97 -6.90
C TYR A 8 7.47 12.45 -6.09
N LEU A 9 8.64 11.88 -6.33
CA LEU A 9 9.89 12.28 -5.67
C LEU A 9 10.45 13.58 -6.23
N ILE A 10 10.45 13.72 -7.55
CA ILE A 10 11.10 14.83 -8.26
C ILE A 10 10.19 16.06 -8.32
N ALA A 11 8.89 15.86 -8.51
CA ALA A 11 7.95 16.95 -8.79
C ALA A 11 6.71 16.94 -7.88
N PRO A 12 6.83 16.90 -6.53
CA PRO A 12 5.67 16.90 -5.64
C PRO A 12 4.89 18.21 -5.65
N GLU A 13 5.56 19.37 -5.61
CA GLU A 13 4.92 20.69 -5.58
C GLU A 13 3.99 20.97 -6.76
N PRO A 14 4.43 20.85 -8.03
CA PRO A 14 3.55 21.11 -9.17
C PRO A 14 2.37 20.15 -9.23
N LEU A 15 2.53 18.91 -8.72
CA LEU A 15 1.44 17.95 -8.64
C LEU A 15 0.40 18.33 -7.58
N ILE A 16 0.82 18.82 -6.40
CA ILE A 16 -0.12 19.26 -5.35
C ILE A 16 -0.80 20.56 -5.75
N ALA A 17 -0.06 21.46 -6.42
CA ALA A 17 -0.56 22.74 -6.90
C ALA A 17 -1.69 22.62 -7.95
N LEU A 18 -1.88 21.44 -8.56
CA LEU A 18 -3.04 21.15 -9.42
C LEU A 18 -4.36 21.07 -8.64
N PHE A 19 -4.30 20.76 -7.34
CA PHE A 19 -5.48 20.54 -6.50
C PHE A 19 -5.76 21.69 -5.54
N THR A 20 -4.73 22.45 -5.16
CA THR A 20 -4.86 23.55 -4.21
C THR A 20 -3.87 24.65 -4.53
N SER A 21 -4.25 25.90 -4.24
CA SER A 21 -3.36 27.06 -4.29
C SER A 21 -2.89 27.52 -2.90
N ASP A 22 -3.34 26.85 -1.83
CA ASP A 22 -2.94 27.15 -0.47
C ASP A 22 -1.50 26.67 -0.21
N ARG A 23 -0.60 27.62 0.08
CA ARG A 23 0.81 27.35 0.30
C ARG A 23 1.06 26.45 1.51
N ALA A 24 0.30 26.61 2.58
CA ALA A 24 0.48 25.79 3.79
C ALA A 24 0.17 24.31 3.51
N ILE A 25 -0.86 24.04 2.72
CA ILE A 25 -1.22 22.66 2.32
C ILE A 25 -0.15 22.07 1.39
N ILE A 26 0.39 22.87 0.47
CA ILE A 26 1.45 22.42 -0.45
C ILE A 26 2.70 22.03 0.33
N GLU A 27 3.14 22.86 1.27
CA GLU A 27 4.36 22.63 2.05
C GLU A 27 4.25 21.37 2.93
N GLU A 28 3.09 21.14 3.55
CA GLU A 28 2.81 19.92 4.31
C GLU A 28 2.66 18.68 3.42
N GLY A 29 2.13 18.84 2.19
CA GLY A 29 1.89 17.75 1.25
C GLY A 29 3.16 17.24 0.55
N ILE A 30 4.18 18.07 0.37
CA ILE A 30 5.45 17.70 -0.29
C ILE A 30 6.13 16.49 0.38
N PRO A 31 6.42 16.51 1.70
CA PRO A 31 7.07 15.37 2.35
C PRO A 31 6.22 14.10 2.29
N ALA A 32 4.91 14.25 2.48
CA ALA A 32 3.94 13.18 2.36
C ALA A 32 4.00 12.51 0.98
N MET A 33 3.99 13.32 -0.09
CA MET A 33 4.04 12.80 -1.46
C MET A 33 5.36 12.11 -1.79
N ARG A 34 6.49 12.64 -1.30
CA ARG A 34 7.79 11.97 -1.43
C ARG A 34 7.82 10.62 -0.73
N MET A 35 7.24 10.53 0.47
CA MET A 35 7.15 9.25 1.17
C MET A 35 6.31 8.23 0.40
N VAL A 36 5.14 8.64 -0.11
CA VAL A 36 4.32 7.78 -0.98
C VAL A 36 5.11 7.34 -2.21
N GLY A 37 5.88 8.25 -2.82
CA GLY A 37 6.76 7.96 -3.94
C GLY A 37 7.78 6.86 -3.64
N LEU A 38 8.46 6.94 -2.49
CA LEU A 38 9.40 5.92 -2.02
C LEU A 38 8.72 4.58 -1.71
N ALA A 39 7.50 4.61 -1.18
CA ALA A 39 6.73 3.41 -0.84
C ALA A 39 6.09 2.71 -2.05
N ARG A 40 5.95 3.40 -3.20
CA ARG A 40 5.29 2.84 -4.40
C ARG A 40 5.81 1.47 -4.85
N PRO A 41 7.13 1.19 -4.91
CA PRO A 41 7.63 -0.12 -5.29
C PRO A 41 7.19 -1.22 -4.32
N ILE A 42 7.14 -0.92 -3.03
CA ILE A 42 6.69 -1.86 -1.99
C ILE A 42 5.21 -2.19 -2.20
N TRP A 43 4.39 -1.20 -2.52
CA TRP A 43 2.96 -1.38 -2.82
C TRP A 43 2.71 -2.19 -4.10
N ALA A 44 3.65 -2.20 -5.04
CA ALA A 44 3.51 -2.97 -6.27
C ALA A 44 3.56 -4.49 -6.01
N LEU A 45 4.31 -4.93 -5.01
CA LEU A 45 4.48 -6.35 -4.68
C LEU A 45 3.16 -7.06 -4.33
N PRO A 46 2.40 -6.63 -3.29
CA PRO A 46 1.14 -7.27 -2.95
C PRO A 46 0.12 -7.15 -4.08
N MET A 47 0.14 -6.05 -4.85
CA MET A 47 -0.79 -5.85 -5.95
C MET A 47 -0.59 -6.88 -7.08
N VAL A 48 0.65 -7.11 -7.50
CA VAL A 48 0.99 -8.08 -8.54
C VAL A 48 0.71 -9.50 -8.06
N LEU A 49 1.21 -9.88 -6.88
CA LEU A 49 1.04 -11.23 -6.34
C LEU A 49 -0.42 -11.57 -6.06
N SER A 50 -1.18 -10.63 -5.50
CA SER A 50 -2.63 -10.81 -5.32
C SER A 50 -3.35 -10.96 -6.67
N GLY A 51 -2.92 -10.22 -7.70
CA GLY A 51 -3.42 -10.37 -9.07
C GLY A 51 -3.16 -11.77 -9.62
N THR A 52 -1.94 -12.29 -9.44
CA THR A 52 -1.56 -13.63 -9.86
C THR A 52 -2.37 -14.70 -9.13
N LEU A 53 -2.54 -14.59 -7.80
CA LEU A 53 -3.33 -15.53 -7.00
C LEU A 53 -4.79 -15.57 -7.45
N ARG A 54 -5.40 -14.40 -7.69
CA ARG A 54 -6.76 -14.32 -8.24
C ARG A 54 -6.88 -14.97 -9.61
N GLY A 55 -5.89 -14.75 -10.49
CA GLY A 55 -5.84 -15.37 -11.82
C GLY A 55 -5.68 -16.89 -11.80
N ALA A 56 -5.08 -17.44 -10.73
CA ALA A 56 -4.95 -18.87 -10.50
C ALA A 56 -6.16 -19.50 -9.78
N GLY A 57 -7.22 -18.73 -9.51
CA GLY A 57 -8.43 -19.20 -8.81
C GLY A 57 -8.41 -19.00 -7.28
N ASP A 58 -7.28 -18.62 -6.68
CA ASP A 58 -7.19 -18.30 -5.25
C ASP A 58 -7.64 -16.86 -4.98
N THR A 59 -8.96 -16.65 -4.94
CA THR A 59 -9.57 -15.33 -4.73
C THR A 59 -9.83 -15.01 -3.26
N ARG A 60 -10.08 -16.04 -2.44
CA ARG A 60 -10.42 -15.89 -1.03
C ARG A 60 -9.23 -15.38 -0.21
N PHE A 61 -8.03 -15.89 -0.45
CA PHE A 61 -6.87 -15.47 0.32
C PHE A 61 -6.52 -13.98 0.13
N PRO A 62 -6.39 -13.45 -1.11
CA PRO A 62 -6.14 -12.03 -1.31
C PRO A 62 -7.23 -11.11 -0.73
N LEU A 63 -8.49 -11.56 -0.74
CA LEU A 63 -9.61 -10.81 -0.15
C LEU A 63 -9.45 -10.65 1.36
N VAL A 64 -9.29 -11.78 2.07
CA VAL A 64 -9.13 -11.78 3.53
C VAL A 64 -7.88 -11.00 3.92
N MET A 65 -6.77 -11.19 3.20
CA MET A 65 -5.52 -10.48 3.49
C MET A 65 -5.66 -8.97 3.32
N SER A 66 -6.34 -8.51 2.27
CA SER A 66 -6.58 -7.08 2.04
C SER A 66 -7.43 -6.47 3.16
N PHE A 67 -8.44 -7.21 3.64
CA PHE A 67 -9.27 -6.77 4.75
C PHE A 67 -8.47 -6.69 6.06
N VAL A 68 -7.71 -7.74 6.38
CA VAL A 68 -6.88 -7.83 7.60
C VAL A 68 -5.81 -6.74 7.61
N CYS A 69 -5.06 -6.56 6.52
CA CYS A 69 -4.02 -5.53 6.48
C CYS A 69 -4.64 -4.13 6.53
N GLY A 70 -5.75 -3.91 5.83
CA GLY A 70 -6.44 -2.61 5.83
C GLY A 70 -7.06 -2.24 7.19
N TRP A 71 -7.65 -3.18 7.91
CA TRP A 71 -8.38 -2.90 9.15
C TRP A 71 -7.58 -3.17 10.42
N LEU A 72 -6.74 -4.20 10.45
CA LEU A 72 -6.01 -4.59 11.66
C LEU A 72 -4.58 -4.08 11.69
N ILE A 73 -4.05 -3.61 10.55
CA ILE A 73 -2.70 -3.04 10.49
C ILE A 73 -2.78 -1.54 10.20
N ARG A 74 -3.31 -1.15 9.04
CA ARG A 74 -3.30 0.25 8.61
C ARG A 74 -4.03 1.17 9.58
N VAL A 75 -5.26 0.82 9.97
CA VAL A 75 -6.09 1.67 10.85
C VAL A 75 -5.49 1.79 12.25
N PRO A 76 -5.13 0.69 12.96
CA PRO A 76 -4.53 0.77 14.28
C PRO A 76 -3.18 1.48 14.27
N PHE A 77 -2.29 1.18 13.32
CA PHE A 77 -0.99 1.86 13.24
C PHE A 77 -1.15 3.34 12.89
N GLY A 78 -2.05 3.67 11.95
CA GLY A 78 -2.33 5.06 11.60
C GLY A 78 -2.90 5.85 12.76
N TYR A 79 -3.81 5.26 13.54
CA TYR A 79 -4.37 5.88 14.75
C TYR A 79 -3.32 6.02 15.84
N LEU A 80 -2.57 4.95 16.12
CA LEU A 80 -1.53 4.94 17.14
C LEU A 80 -0.45 5.99 16.80
N LEU A 81 0.17 5.89 15.64
CA LEU A 81 1.28 6.77 15.28
C LEU A 81 0.81 8.20 14.96
N GLY A 82 -0.31 8.33 14.24
CA GLY A 82 -0.82 9.65 13.83
C GLY A 82 -1.43 10.44 14.97
N ILE A 83 -2.26 9.80 15.80
CA ILE A 83 -3.04 10.49 16.84
C ILE A 83 -2.39 10.32 18.21
N THR A 84 -2.10 9.09 18.65
CA THR A 84 -1.63 8.87 20.04
C THR A 84 -0.18 9.31 20.27
N VAL A 85 0.71 9.05 19.30
CA VAL A 85 2.12 9.49 19.37
C VAL A 85 2.25 10.94 18.88
N GLY A 86 1.23 11.47 18.19
CA GLY A 86 1.21 12.86 17.71
C GLY A 86 2.07 13.10 16.46
N LEU A 87 2.40 12.06 15.68
CA LEU A 87 3.14 12.24 14.42
C LEU A 87 2.25 12.79 13.29
N GLY A 88 0.95 12.96 13.53
CA GLY A 88 -0.01 13.52 12.58
C GLY A 88 0.00 12.74 11.26
N LEU A 89 0.19 13.47 10.17
CA LEU A 89 0.18 12.92 8.81
C LEU A 89 1.28 11.86 8.59
N TRP A 90 2.46 12.04 9.18
CA TRP A 90 3.56 11.08 9.08
C TRP A 90 3.22 9.72 9.69
N GLY A 91 2.52 9.73 10.83
CA GLY A 91 2.09 8.50 11.49
C GLY A 91 1.05 7.73 10.67
N ILE A 92 0.14 8.44 9.99
CA ILE A 92 -0.83 7.83 9.08
C ILE A 92 -0.13 7.14 7.91
N TYR A 93 0.83 7.80 7.28
CA TYR A 93 1.58 7.19 6.18
C TYR A 93 2.45 6.01 6.63
N ALA A 94 3.05 6.08 7.82
CA ALA A 94 3.77 4.94 8.39
C ALA A 94 2.87 3.71 8.52
N GLY A 95 1.60 3.89 8.94
CA GLY A 95 0.60 2.82 8.96
C GLY A 95 0.29 2.26 7.57
N MET A 96 0.22 3.10 6.54
CA MET A 96 0.02 2.65 5.15
C MET A 96 1.22 1.88 4.59
N VAL A 97 2.45 2.28 4.96
CA VAL A 97 3.65 1.54 4.58
C VAL A 97 3.70 0.18 5.28
N ALA A 98 3.38 0.15 6.58
CA ALA A 98 3.33 -1.08 7.37
C ALA A 98 2.33 -2.10 6.79
N ASP A 99 1.12 -1.64 6.45
CA ASP A 99 0.10 -2.44 5.73
C ASP A 99 0.70 -3.12 4.50
N ALA A 100 1.29 -2.36 3.60
CA ALA A 100 1.77 -2.92 2.36
C ALA A 100 3.00 -3.82 2.50
N VAL A 101 3.87 -3.55 3.48
CA VAL A 101 4.98 -4.46 3.81
C VAL A 101 4.41 -5.79 4.29
N VAL A 102 3.48 -5.77 5.24
CA VAL A 102 2.89 -7.01 5.78
C VAL A 102 2.08 -7.74 4.71
N GLY A 103 1.21 -7.03 3.98
CA GLY A 103 0.43 -7.60 2.88
C GLY A 103 1.32 -8.19 1.79
N GLY A 104 2.41 -7.51 1.42
CA GLY A 104 3.41 -7.99 0.46
C GLY A 104 4.14 -9.25 0.92
N LEU A 105 4.60 -9.28 2.17
CA LEU A 105 5.25 -10.45 2.74
C LEU A 105 4.31 -11.65 2.86
N MET A 106 3.07 -11.43 3.30
CA MET A 106 2.07 -12.49 3.45
C MET A 106 1.62 -13.07 2.11
N THR A 107 1.40 -12.23 1.10
CA THR A 107 1.09 -12.71 -0.26
C THR A 107 2.28 -13.40 -0.91
N LEU A 108 3.51 -12.91 -0.69
CA LEU A 108 4.72 -13.60 -1.16
C LEU A 108 4.89 -14.96 -0.50
N TRP A 109 4.66 -15.06 0.82
CA TRP A 109 4.68 -16.32 1.54
C TRP A 109 3.65 -17.31 1.00
N ARG A 110 2.40 -16.87 0.77
CA ARG A 110 1.33 -17.70 0.21
C ARG A 110 1.66 -18.17 -1.20
N TYR A 111 2.24 -17.29 -2.02
CA TYR A 111 2.69 -17.61 -3.37
C TYR A 111 3.80 -18.68 -3.36
N ARG A 112 4.81 -18.52 -2.50
CA ARG A 112 5.94 -19.45 -2.36
C ARG A 112 5.54 -20.82 -1.82
N ARG A 113 4.50 -20.88 -0.97
CA ARG A 113 3.97 -22.16 -0.47
C ARG A 113 3.26 -23.00 -1.53
N GLY A 114 3.05 -22.48 -2.74
CA GLY A 114 2.53 -23.27 -3.85
C GLY A 114 1.08 -23.72 -3.69
N ALA A 115 0.39 -23.38 -2.58
CA ALA A 115 -1.00 -23.75 -2.33
C ALA A 115 -2.00 -23.03 -3.27
N TRP A 116 -1.52 -22.31 -4.30
CA TRP A 116 -2.31 -21.89 -5.46
C TRP A 116 -2.39 -22.99 -6.52
N ARG A 117 -1.48 -23.96 -6.51
CA ARG A 117 -1.47 -25.12 -7.42
C ARG A 117 -2.57 -26.13 -7.11
N ASP A 118 -3.00 -26.20 -5.85
CA ASP A 118 -4.06 -27.11 -5.39
C ASP A 118 -5.47 -26.54 -5.64
N VAL A 119 -5.58 -25.30 -6.10
CA VAL A 119 -6.88 -24.73 -6.49
C VAL A 119 -7.25 -25.31 -7.85
N ARG A 120 -8.00 -26.42 -7.83
CA ARG A 120 -8.60 -26.99 -9.03
C ARG A 120 -9.54 -25.96 -9.64
N VAL A 121 -9.22 -25.56 -10.87
CA VAL A 121 -10.17 -24.91 -11.75
C VAL A 121 -11.14 -26.02 -12.17
N GLU A 122 -12.34 -26.05 -11.58
CA GLU A 122 -13.45 -26.84 -12.10
C GLU A 122 -13.78 -26.27 -13.49
N LEU A 123 -13.23 -26.94 -14.52
CA LEU A 123 -13.71 -26.80 -15.88
C LEU A 123 -14.91 -27.73 -16.00
N ASP A 124 -16.08 -27.23 -15.66
CA ASP A 124 -17.36 -27.78 -16.13
C ASP A 124 -17.67 -27.26 -17.54
#